data_AF-A0A5R9IY84-F1
#
_entry.id   AF-A0A5R9IY84-F1
#
_cell.length_a   1.000
_cell.length_b   1.000
_cell.length_c   1.000
_cell.angle_alpha   90.00
_cell.angle_beta   90.00
_cell.angle_gamma   90.00
#
_symmetry.space_group_name_H-M   'P 1'
#
loop_
_entity.id
_entity.type
_entity.pdbx_description
1 polymer ?
#
loop_
_entity_poly.entity_id
_entity_poly.type
_entity_poly.pdbx_seq_one_letter_code
_entity_poly.pdbx_strand_id
1 'polypeptide(L)'
;GDTFIYNAGYGQLEINENGNGLNVLQLGNGITADDVQVSEDSSGNVYLTDGTSGDRIQLSSETGGTGSGVDQVQFADGTTWSQSQLIAIATARNSGVETLYGTSGPDTLDSEDSNAYEQGNGGGDRFIYNVNYGQLEINESGRGVNVLQIGQGISPASITLATDSAGDVILNIGSTITGGTVSSFVGGQTNSNYAGGPLISGSGATITMTDGGGDEAGSWFTNQKYAVGAFTASFDYQAQGTADGMAFILQDSASGPSALGGVGGSLGYSGISNSAAIELNLYSGHTQGTAFASDGNTGNYTSTGDVAFWNGDEVQVQLSYDGSTMAERMTDFTTGAVYSASYAINLASILGSGSAYVGFSGGTGGATSTQTVSNFTFQGGVSNVIRLDNEMDGDGQGVEQVQFADGTVWTQAQIAAMTGSKSFPANLVQGSTGDDNLNGTSGSDIFDGQGGSDYERGNGGGDIFLYNAGYGQLEINEN
;
A
#
# COMPACT_ATOMS: atom_id res chain seq x y z
N GLY A 1 -2.90 -33.07 27.46
CA GLY A 1 -2.77 -31.63 27.26
C GLY A 1 -1.51 -31.26 27.96
N ASP A 2 -0.48 -31.09 27.17
CA ASP A 2 0.87 -30.82 27.62
C ASP A 2 1.13 -29.31 27.60
N THR A 3 2.13 -28.84 28.35
CA THR A 3 2.51 -27.42 28.37
C THR A 3 4.01 -27.30 28.15
N PHE A 4 4.38 -26.60 27.07
CA PHE A 4 5.75 -26.34 26.66
C PHE A 4 6.08 -24.92 27.06
N ILE A 5 7.11 -24.72 27.88
CA ILE A 5 7.49 -23.37 28.35
C ILE A 5 8.75 -22.92 27.59
N TYR A 6 8.69 -21.74 26.98
CA TYR A 6 9.80 -21.15 26.24
C TYR A 6 10.03 -19.69 26.69
N ASN A 7 11.30 -19.30 26.88
CA ASN A 7 11.70 -17.94 27.22
C ASN A 7 12.73 -17.43 26.20
N ALA A 8 12.84 -16.11 26.03
CA ALA A 8 13.82 -15.49 25.13
C ALA A 8 15.25 -15.92 25.47
N GLY A 9 16.04 -16.19 24.44
CA GLY A 9 17.42 -16.66 24.48
C GLY A 9 17.58 -18.17 24.70
N TYR A 10 16.50 -18.96 24.63
CA TYR A 10 16.58 -20.42 24.78
C TYR A 10 17.04 -21.14 23.51
N GLY A 11 17.12 -20.43 22.37
CA GLY A 11 17.59 -20.98 21.11
C GLY A 11 16.51 -21.77 20.37
N GLN A 12 16.87 -22.91 19.80
CA GLN A 12 15.94 -23.67 18.96
C GLN A 12 15.11 -24.66 19.78
N LEU A 13 13.80 -24.65 19.57
CA LEU A 13 12.84 -25.63 20.10
C LEU A 13 12.06 -26.26 18.95
N GLU A 14 11.91 -27.58 18.96
CA GLU A 14 10.96 -28.29 18.09
C GLU A 14 9.92 -28.98 18.97
N ILE A 15 8.65 -28.74 18.67
CA ILE A 15 7.50 -29.38 19.30
C ILE A 15 6.82 -30.25 18.22
N ASN A 16 6.79 -31.56 18.46
CA ASN A 16 6.09 -32.51 17.61
C ASN A 16 5.02 -33.20 18.45
N GLU A 17 3.83 -32.60 18.44
CA GLU A 17 2.71 -33.04 19.25
C GLU A 17 1.59 -33.63 18.40
N ASN A 18 1.04 -34.73 18.90
CA ASN A 18 -0.04 -35.48 18.26
C ASN A 18 -0.94 -36.09 19.34
N GLY A 19 -2.00 -35.36 19.74
CA GLY A 19 -2.87 -35.77 20.84
C GLY A 19 -4.13 -34.91 20.99
N ASN A 20 -5.17 -35.47 21.62
CA ASN A 20 -6.51 -34.85 21.71
C ASN A 20 -6.76 -34.04 23.00
N GLY A 21 -5.72 -33.70 23.77
CA GLY A 21 -5.88 -32.92 25.00
C GLY A 21 -5.21 -31.56 24.86
N LEU A 22 -5.77 -30.51 25.46
CA LEU A 22 -5.31 -29.12 25.33
C LEU A 22 -3.79 -28.95 25.49
N ASN A 23 -3.07 -28.78 24.38
CA ASN A 23 -1.63 -28.58 24.32
C ASN A 23 -1.31 -27.09 24.21
N VAL A 24 -0.41 -26.59 25.07
CA VAL A 24 -0.13 -25.16 25.21
C VAL A 24 1.35 -24.87 25.04
N LEU A 25 1.71 -23.97 24.13
CA LEU A 25 3.01 -23.31 24.13
C LEU A 25 2.92 -22.04 24.99
N GLN A 26 3.58 -22.05 26.15
CA GLN A 26 3.63 -20.92 27.06
C GLN A 26 4.93 -20.12 26.86
N LEU A 27 4.79 -18.89 26.37
CA LEU A 27 5.87 -17.93 26.18
C LEU A 27 6.02 -17.07 27.44
N GLY A 28 7.22 -17.04 28.00
CA GLY A 28 7.50 -16.32 29.24
C GLY A 28 7.88 -14.86 29.06
N ASN A 29 8.24 -14.22 30.17
CA ASN A 29 8.46 -12.77 30.26
C ASN A 29 9.58 -12.31 29.29
N GLY A 30 9.28 -11.29 28.47
CA GLY A 30 10.20 -10.75 27.47
C GLY A 30 9.94 -11.21 26.03
N ILE A 31 8.94 -12.06 25.81
CA ILE A 31 8.35 -12.36 24.50
C ILE A 31 6.89 -11.91 24.56
N THR A 32 6.54 -10.83 23.85
CA THR A 32 5.15 -10.36 23.73
C THR A 32 4.54 -10.83 22.40
N ALA A 33 3.22 -10.70 22.25
CA ALA A 33 2.53 -11.05 21.01
C ALA A 33 3.10 -10.26 19.81
N ASP A 34 3.43 -9.00 20.02
CA ASP A 34 3.98 -8.09 18.99
C ASP A 34 5.41 -8.49 18.56
N ASP A 35 6.20 -9.07 19.47
CA ASP A 35 7.56 -9.54 19.18
C ASP A 35 7.57 -10.82 18.35
N VAL A 36 6.48 -11.60 18.38
CA VAL A 36 6.43 -12.94 17.79
C VAL A 36 6.08 -12.88 16.31
N GLN A 37 7.05 -13.28 15.50
CA GLN A 37 6.90 -13.47 14.07
C GLN A 37 6.59 -14.94 13.76
N VAL A 38 5.53 -15.19 12.97
CA VAL A 38 5.06 -16.54 12.64
C VAL A 38 5.21 -16.81 11.13
N SER A 39 5.60 -18.01 10.73
CA SER A 39 5.60 -18.44 9.32
C SER A 39 5.30 -19.93 9.19
N GLU A 40 4.87 -20.38 8.02
CA GLU A 40 4.64 -21.81 7.72
C GLU A 40 5.53 -22.30 6.56
N ASP A 41 5.88 -23.59 6.54
CA ASP A 41 6.45 -24.23 5.34
C ASP A 41 5.44 -25.10 4.57
N SER A 42 5.85 -25.55 3.38
CA SER A 42 5.02 -26.41 2.53
C SER A 42 4.72 -27.81 3.09
N SER A 43 5.33 -28.17 4.23
CA SER A 43 5.10 -29.44 4.93
C SER A 43 4.11 -29.28 6.10
N GLY A 44 3.56 -28.09 6.29
CA GLY A 44 2.58 -27.78 7.33
C GLY A 44 3.18 -27.51 8.70
N ASN A 45 4.49 -27.23 8.78
CA ASN A 45 5.13 -26.82 10.02
C ASN A 45 4.98 -25.31 10.21
N VAL A 46 4.69 -24.88 11.43
CA VAL A 46 4.64 -23.47 11.80
C VAL A 46 5.89 -23.11 12.61
N TYR A 47 6.45 -21.93 12.35
CA TYR A 47 7.65 -21.41 12.99
C TYR A 47 7.35 -20.10 13.70
N LEU A 48 7.82 -19.96 14.93
CA LEU A 48 7.75 -18.72 15.70
C LEU A 48 9.17 -18.23 15.97
N THR A 49 9.41 -16.93 15.82
CA THR A 49 10.64 -16.24 16.23
C THR A 49 10.28 -14.98 17.01
N ASP A 50 11.06 -14.61 18.01
CA ASP A 50 10.81 -13.48 18.91
C ASP A 50 11.72 -12.26 18.62
N GLY A 51 12.42 -12.26 17.49
CA GLY A 51 13.44 -11.25 17.16
C GLY A 51 14.79 -11.43 17.88
N THR A 52 14.91 -12.37 18.82
CA THR A 52 16.18 -12.70 19.48
C THR A 52 17.05 -13.56 18.54
N SER A 53 18.29 -13.15 18.31
CA SER A 53 19.18 -13.89 17.40
C SER A 53 19.45 -15.31 17.91
N GLY A 54 19.10 -16.30 17.08
CA GLY A 54 19.30 -17.73 17.37
C GLY A 54 18.06 -18.45 17.90
N ASP A 55 17.02 -17.72 18.27
CA ASP A 55 15.76 -18.25 18.79
C ASP A 55 14.82 -18.64 17.65
N ARG A 56 14.23 -19.84 17.75
CA ARG A 56 13.20 -20.33 16.82
C ARG A 56 12.45 -21.49 17.44
N ILE A 57 11.13 -21.40 17.45
CA ILE A 57 10.25 -22.50 17.83
C ILE A 57 9.65 -23.07 16.54
N GLN A 58 9.74 -24.38 16.34
CA GLN A 58 9.06 -25.11 15.29
C GLN A 58 7.94 -25.93 15.91
N LEU A 59 6.74 -25.79 15.37
CA LEU A 59 5.56 -26.59 15.65
C LEU A 59 5.32 -27.51 14.46
N SER A 60 5.62 -28.79 14.62
CA SER A 60 5.61 -29.75 13.54
C SER A 60 4.19 -30.19 13.19
N SER A 61 3.84 -30.10 11.90
CA SER A 61 2.51 -30.42 11.36
C SER A 61 1.35 -29.64 12.00
N GLU A 62 1.61 -28.40 12.44
CA GLU A 62 0.62 -27.52 13.08
C GLU A 62 -0.63 -27.30 12.20
N THR A 63 -0.49 -27.27 10.86
CA THR A 63 -1.64 -27.14 9.95
C THR A 63 -2.39 -28.44 9.66
N GLY A 64 -2.01 -29.54 10.33
CA GLY A 64 -2.58 -30.87 10.18
C GLY A 64 -4.01 -31.06 10.72
N GLY A 65 -4.61 -30.02 11.33
CA GLY A 65 -5.95 -30.04 11.89
C GLY A 65 -6.01 -30.59 13.32
N THR A 66 -7.22 -30.92 13.79
CA THR A 66 -7.47 -31.18 15.22
C THR A 66 -6.56 -32.28 15.79
N GLY A 67 -5.80 -31.91 16.82
CA GLY A 67 -4.90 -32.79 17.56
C GLY A 67 -3.47 -32.87 17.00
N SER A 68 -3.14 -32.09 15.96
CA SER A 68 -1.75 -31.89 15.50
C SER A 68 -1.20 -30.62 16.13
N GLY A 69 0.05 -30.60 16.57
CA GLY A 69 0.68 -29.38 17.10
C GLY A 69 0.12 -28.91 18.45
N VAL A 70 0.13 -27.60 18.69
CA VAL A 70 -0.40 -26.98 19.92
C VAL A 70 -1.79 -26.39 19.72
N ASP A 71 -2.67 -26.57 20.69
CA ASP A 71 -4.02 -25.99 20.61
C ASP A 71 -4.01 -24.48 20.92
N GLN A 72 -3.00 -23.99 21.63
CA GLN A 72 -2.90 -22.62 22.10
C GLN A 72 -1.45 -22.16 22.29
N VAL A 73 -1.16 -20.90 21.96
CA VAL A 73 0.02 -20.16 22.44
C VAL A 73 -0.43 -19.20 23.53
N GLN A 74 0.24 -19.17 24.68
CA GLN A 74 -0.09 -18.34 25.83
C GLN A 74 1.09 -17.44 26.20
N PHE A 75 0.83 -16.14 26.32
CA PHE A 75 1.82 -15.13 26.68
C PHE A 75 1.77 -14.81 28.19
N ALA A 76 2.84 -14.18 28.68
CA ALA A 76 2.99 -13.85 30.10
C ALA A 76 1.97 -12.81 30.63
N ASP A 77 1.41 -11.98 29.75
CA ASP A 77 0.37 -10.99 30.04
C ASP A 77 -1.05 -11.60 30.11
N GLY A 78 -1.19 -12.88 29.75
CA GLY A 78 -2.46 -13.59 29.68
C GLY A 78 -3.10 -13.61 28.30
N THR A 79 -2.50 -12.94 27.29
CA THR A 79 -2.91 -13.04 25.89
C THR A 79 -2.77 -14.48 25.40
N THR A 80 -3.70 -14.93 24.56
CA THR A 80 -3.65 -16.27 23.98
C THR A 80 -4.00 -16.28 22.51
N TRP A 81 -3.25 -17.04 21.71
CA TRP A 81 -3.60 -17.37 20.33
C TRP A 81 -4.08 -18.81 20.27
N SER A 82 -5.25 -19.05 19.67
CA SER A 82 -5.68 -20.41 19.33
C SER A 82 -4.84 -20.97 18.19
N GLN A 83 -4.86 -22.30 18.02
CA GLN A 83 -4.30 -22.95 16.84
C GLN A 83 -4.77 -22.31 15.52
N SER A 84 -6.06 -22.04 15.37
CA SER A 84 -6.59 -21.44 14.14
C SER A 84 -6.06 -20.02 13.91
N GLN A 85 -5.89 -19.22 14.96
CA GLN A 85 -5.29 -17.89 14.88
C GLN A 85 -3.81 -17.98 14.52
N LEU A 86 -3.07 -18.90 15.14
CA LEU A 86 -1.67 -19.12 14.85
C LEU A 86 -1.43 -19.52 13.38
N ILE A 87 -2.27 -20.40 12.85
CA ILE A 87 -2.23 -20.83 11.44
C ILE A 87 -2.61 -19.68 10.52
N ALA A 88 -3.62 -18.87 10.87
CA ALA A 88 -4.00 -17.69 10.09
C ALA A 88 -2.85 -16.67 10.02
N ILE A 89 -2.20 -16.37 11.15
CA ILE A 89 -1.02 -15.50 11.20
C ILE A 89 0.12 -16.08 10.36
N ALA A 90 0.40 -17.39 10.45
CA ALA A 90 1.44 -18.05 9.65
C ALA A 90 1.15 -17.99 8.14
N THR A 91 -0.12 -18.12 7.76
CA THR A 91 -0.59 -18.05 6.36
C THR A 91 -0.50 -16.63 5.81
N ALA A 92 -0.95 -15.63 6.58
CA ALA A 92 -0.95 -14.22 6.20
C ALA A 92 0.47 -13.63 6.05
N ARG A 93 1.38 -14.04 6.94
CA ARG A 93 2.80 -13.61 6.87
C ARG A 93 3.56 -14.24 5.72
N ASN A 94 3.10 -15.39 5.22
CA ASN A 94 3.59 -16.01 3.99
C ASN A 94 3.00 -15.36 2.72
N SER A 95 1.90 -14.59 2.81
CA SER A 95 1.28 -13.87 1.68
C SER A 95 1.68 -12.39 1.58
N GLY A 96 2.35 -11.83 2.59
CA GLY A 96 2.71 -10.40 2.64
C GLY A 96 1.52 -9.49 3.03
N VAL A 97 0.55 -10.04 3.76
CA VAL A 97 -0.62 -9.33 4.29
C VAL A 97 -0.57 -9.40 5.82
N GLU A 98 -0.58 -8.26 6.52
CA GLU A 98 -0.66 -8.18 7.97
C GLU A 98 -2.07 -8.53 8.47
N THR A 99 -2.21 -9.06 9.68
CA THR A 99 -3.52 -9.45 10.22
C THR A 99 -3.65 -8.99 11.66
N LEU A 100 -4.59 -8.11 11.92
CA LEU A 100 -4.88 -7.57 13.26
C LEU A 100 -6.25 -8.05 13.74
N TYR A 101 -6.32 -8.44 15.02
CA TYR A 101 -7.55 -8.87 15.68
C TYR A 101 -7.83 -7.99 16.90
N GLY A 102 -9.02 -7.38 16.91
CA GLY A 102 -9.60 -6.70 18.06
C GLY A 102 -10.12 -7.68 19.12
N THR A 103 -10.54 -7.12 20.23
CA THR A 103 -11.16 -7.77 21.39
C THR A 103 -12.69 -7.73 21.27
N SER A 104 -13.42 -8.14 22.30
CA SER A 104 -14.89 -7.94 22.34
C SER A 104 -15.32 -6.56 22.85
N GLY A 105 -14.38 -5.62 22.93
CA GLY A 105 -14.57 -4.25 23.41
C GLY A 105 -14.11 -3.25 22.35
N PRO A 106 -14.17 -1.94 22.62
CA PRO A 106 -13.72 -0.93 21.65
C PRO A 106 -12.20 -0.99 21.45
N ASP A 107 -11.77 -1.18 20.22
CA ASP A 107 -10.38 -1.26 19.80
C ASP A 107 -10.00 -0.16 18.79
N THR A 108 -8.70 0.04 18.62
CA THR A 108 -8.14 0.85 17.53
C THR A 108 -7.12 0.01 16.79
N LEU A 109 -7.40 -0.26 15.52
CA LEU A 109 -6.63 -1.09 14.62
C LEU A 109 -5.99 -0.18 13.57
N ASP A 110 -4.69 -0.36 13.38
CA ASP A 110 -3.85 0.42 12.46
C ASP A 110 -2.74 -0.51 11.97
N SER A 111 -2.91 -1.04 10.77
CA SER A 111 -1.94 -1.91 10.11
C SER A 111 -0.73 -1.17 9.53
N GLU A 112 -0.59 0.13 9.77
CA GLU A 112 0.47 0.95 9.23
C GLU A 112 0.61 0.77 7.71
N ASP A 113 1.84 0.72 7.17
CA ASP A 113 2.12 0.73 5.74
C ASP A 113 1.95 -0.64 5.03
N SER A 114 1.26 -1.59 5.65
CA SER A 114 1.11 -2.95 5.12
C SER A 114 -0.24 -3.18 4.43
N ASN A 115 -0.26 -4.07 3.43
CA ASN A 115 -1.54 -4.67 3.03
C ASN A 115 -2.06 -5.47 4.23
N ALA A 116 -3.33 -5.35 4.60
CA ALA A 116 -3.80 -5.89 5.86
C ALA A 116 -5.22 -6.46 5.82
N TYR A 117 -5.46 -7.37 6.76
CA TYR A 117 -6.77 -7.82 7.20
C TYR A 117 -6.97 -7.41 8.67
N GLU A 118 -8.02 -6.65 8.96
CA GLU A 118 -8.34 -6.20 10.32
C GLU A 118 -9.73 -6.73 10.72
N GLN A 119 -9.82 -7.42 11.86
CA GLN A 119 -11.09 -7.92 12.38
C GLN A 119 -11.36 -7.40 13.79
N GLY A 120 -12.44 -6.66 14.00
CA GLY A 120 -12.70 -6.03 15.30
C GLY A 120 -13.22 -6.97 16.39
N ASN A 121 -13.89 -8.08 16.04
CA ASN A 121 -14.48 -9.05 16.98
C ASN A 121 -15.58 -8.49 17.91
N GLY A 122 -16.12 -7.33 17.54
CA GLY A 122 -17.29 -6.70 18.12
C GLY A 122 -16.94 -5.69 19.19
N GLY A 123 -17.50 -4.51 19.11
CA GLY A 123 -17.09 -3.40 19.92
C GLY A 123 -17.61 -2.14 19.28
N GLY A 124 -17.01 -1.01 19.62
CA GLY A 124 -17.16 0.23 18.85
C GLY A 124 -15.77 0.62 18.36
N ASP A 125 -15.35 -0.01 17.28
CA ASP A 125 -13.95 -0.12 16.88
C ASP A 125 -13.54 1.01 15.93
N ARG A 126 -12.24 1.24 15.83
CA ARG A 126 -11.67 2.25 14.95
C ARG A 126 -10.57 1.65 14.10
N PHE A 127 -10.81 1.57 12.81
CA PHE A 127 -9.86 1.12 11.80
C PHE A 127 -9.21 2.35 11.18
N ILE A 128 -7.89 2.45 11.19
CA ILE A 128 -7.16 3.62 10.67
C ILE A 128 -6.60 3.28 9.29
N TYR A 129 -6.92 4.12 8.32
CA TYR A 129 -6.34 4.02 6.98
C TYR A 129 -5.74 5.36 6.56
N ASN A 130 -4.40 5.41 6.53
CA ASN A 130 -3.68 6.57 6.00
C ASN A 130 -3.28 6.36 4.54
N VAL A 131 -2.80 7.43 3.92
CA VAL A 131 -2.26 7.34 2.57
C VAL A 131 -1.16 6.28 2.55
N ASN A 132 -1.30 5.30 1.63
CA ASN A 132 -0.29 4.30 1.30
C ASN A 132 -0.17 3.07 2.20
N TYR A 133 -1.19 2.83 3.03
CA TYR A 133 -1.41 1.58 3.76
C TYR A 133 -1.77 0.37 2.85
N GLY A 134 -1.46 0.43 1.55
CA GLY A 134 -1.76 -0.65 0.62
C GLY A 134 -3.25 -1.05 0.57
N GLN A 135 -3.53 -2.34 0.42
CA GLN A 135 -4.88 -2.88 0.47
C GLN A 135 -5.29 -3.18 1.91
N LEU A 136 -6.46 -2.74 2.34
CA LEU A 136 -7.02 -3.08 3.64
C LEU A 136 -8.33 -3.85 3.46
N GLU A 137 -8.47 -4.98 4.14
CA GLU A 137 -9.72 -5.71 4.29
C GLU A 137 -10.17 -5.61 5.75
N ILE A 138 -11.39 -5.15 5.99
CA ILE A 138 -11.96 -5.00 7.33
C ILE A 138 -13.13 -5.97 7.46
N ASN A 139 -13.06 -6.81 8.49
CA ASN A 139 -14.13 -7.71 8.88
C ASN A 139 -14.66 -7.31 10.24
N GLU A 140 -15.75 -6.54 10.25
CA GLU A 140 -16.33 -6.05 11.48
C GLU A 140 -17.75 -6.58 11.70
N SER A 141 -18.01 -7.03 12.93
CA SER A 141 -19.32 -7.49 13.36
C SER A 141 -19.55 -7.13 14.83
N GLY A 142 -20.54 -6.30 15.12
CA GLY A 142 -20.68 -5.69 16.44
C GLY A 142 -21.89 -4.77 16.53
N ARG A 143 -22.22 -4.24 17.72
CA ARG A 143 -23.31 -3.25 17.90
C ARG A 143 -22.83 -1.91 18.46
N GLY A 144 -21.51 -1.71 18.57
CA GLY A 144 -20.96 -0.39 18.89
C GLY A 144 -20.85 0.47 17.63
N VAL A 145 -20.37 1.70 17.81
CA VAL A 145 -20.14 2.60 16.67
C VAL A 145 -18.73 2.34 16.14
N ASN A 146 -18.67 1.61 15.03
CA ASN A 146 -17.46 1.28 14.31
C ASN A 146 -17.12 2.37 13.29
N VAL A 147 -15.85 2.71 13.20
CA VAL A 147 -15.35 3.86 12.44
C VAL A 147 -14.17 3.43 11.59
N LEU A 148 -14.29 3.59 10.27
CA LEU A 148 -13.12 3.69 9.40
C LEU A 148 -12.65 5.15 9.40
N GLN A 149 -11.49 5.41 9.99
CA GLN A 149 -10.88 6.72 10.04
C GLN A 149 -9.90 6.88 8.87
N ILE A 150 -10.27 7.76 7.94
CA ILE A 150 -9.46 8.11 6.78
C ILE A 150 -8.51 9.25 7.11
N GLY A 151 -7.22 8.96 6.93
CA GLY A 151 -6.10 9.87 7.18
C GLY A 151 -6.07 11.12 6.29
N GLN A 152 -5.18 12.05 6.66
CA GLN A 152 -4.90 13.24 5.86
C GLN A 152 -4.41 12.86 4.46
N GLY A 153 -4.78 13.66 3.45
CA GLY A 153 -4.36 13.43 2.05
C GLY A 153 -5.28 12.52 1.24
N ILE A 154 -6.29 11.90 1.86
CA ILE A 154 -7.39 11.20 1.19
C ILE A 154 -8.68 11.99 1.40
N SER A 155 -9.27 12.49 0.33
CA SER A 155 -10.51 13.27 0.36
C SER A 155 -11.73 12.42 -0.01
N PRO A 156 -12.96 12.81 0.40
CA PRO A 156 -14.18 12.13 -0.07
C PRO A 156 -14.28 12.06 -1.60
N ALA A 157 -13.85 13.12 -2.30
CA ALA A 157 -13.89 13.20 -3.77
C ALA A 157 -12.84 12.30 -4.47
N SER A 158 -11.85 11.81 -3.73
CA SER A 158 -10.83 10.88 -4.22
C SER A 158 -11.19 9.41 -3.95
N ILE A 159 -12.44 9.10 -3.59
CA ILE A 159 -12.88 7.72 -3.38
C ILE A 159 -14.03 7.41 -4.34
N THR A 160 -13.94 6.29 -5.06
CA THR A 160 -15.07 5.71 -5.79
C THR A 160 -15.48 4.40 -5.15
N LEU A 161 -16.77 4.25 -4.88
CA LEU A 161 -17.33 3.08 -4.24
C LEU A 161 -17.76 2.02 -5.28
N ALA A 162 -17.56 0.75 -4.94
CA ALA A 162 -18.13 -0.39 -5.63
C ALA A 162 -18.68 -1.40 -4.61
N THR A 163 -19.53 -2.32 -5.07
CA THR A 163 -19.99 -3.46 -4.26
C THR A 163 -19.82 -4.75 -5.03
N ASP A 164 -19.75 -5.87 -4.33
CA ASP A 164 -19.80 -7.19 -4.97
C ASP A 164 -21.04 -7.99 -4.57
N SER A 165 -21.10 -9.24 -5.01
CA SER A 165 -22.22 -10.15 -4.75
C SER A 165 -22.23 -10.75 -3.35
N ALA A 166 -21.14 -10.60 -2.59
CA ALA A 166 -21.04 -11.07 -1.20
C ALA A 166 -21.60 -10.05 -0.21
N GLY A 167 -21.88 -8.82 -0.66
CA GLY A 167 -22.33 -7.74 0.21
C GLY A 167 -21.18 -6.83 0.66
N ASP A 168 -20.00 -6.94 0.06
CA ASP A 168 -18.85 -6.16 0.48
C ASP A 168 -18.88 -4.78 -0.19
N VAL A 169 -18.44 -3.75 0.53
CA VAL A 169 -18.21 -2.41 -0.03
C VAL A 169 -16.72 -2.23 -0.28
N ILE A 170 -16.39 -1.74 -1.46
CA ILE A 170 -15.02 -1.51 -1.92
C ILE A 170 -14.81 -0.01 -2.12
N LEU A 171 -13.99 0.60 -1.27
CA LEU A 171 -13.52 1.97 -1.40
C LEU A 171 -12.27 1.96 -2.29
N ASN A 172 -12.43 2.36 -3.54
CA ASN A 172 -11.29 2.58 -4.43
C ASN A 172 -10.78 3.99 -4.20
N ILE A 173 -9.61 4.12 -3.57
CA ILE A 173 -9.01 5.42 -3.31
C ILE A 173 -8.30 5.87 -4.58
N GLY A 174 -9.03 6.61 -5.41
CA GLY A 174 -8.53 7.21 -6.64
C GLY A 174 -7.85 8.55 -6.36
N SER A 175 -6.55 8.67 -6.63
CA SER A 175 -5.94 9.99 -6.75
C SER A 175 -6.70 10.79 -7.83
N THR A 176 -7.13 12.02 -7.53
CA THR A 176 -7.73 12.95 -8.51
C THR A 176 -6.75 13.39 -9.62
N ILE A 177 -5.52 12.87 -9.62
CA ILE A 177 -4.56 12.96 -10.71
C ILE A 177 -4.42 11.56 -11.29
N THR A 178 -4.64 11.40 -12.60
CA THR A 178 -4.55 10.13 -13.33
C THR A 178 -3.45 9.22 -12.77
N GLY A 179 -3.84 8.21 -12.00
CA GLY A 179 -3.00 7.11 -11.53
C GLY A 179 -2.67 6.18 -12.70
N GLY A 180 -1.93 6.72 -13.66
CA GLY A 180 -1.63 6.05 -14.91
C GLY A 180 -0.42 5.13 -14.80
N THR A 181 -0.41 4.10 -15.63
CA THR A 181 0.76 3.25 -15.85
C THR A 181 1.65 3.87 -16.93
N VAL A 182 2.96 3.81 -16.75
CA VAL A 182 3.96 3.92 -17.83
C VAL A 182 4.55 2.54 -17.99
N SER A 183 4.42 1.94 -19.17
CA SER A 183 4.98 0.61 -19.46
C SER A 183 5.68 0.55 -20.82
N SER A 184 5.91 1.71 -21.43
CA SER A 184 6.58 1.85 -22.72
C SER A 184 7.25 3.21 -22.82
N PHE A 185 8.38 3.25 -23.51
CA PHE A 185 9.09 4.48 -23.84
C PHE A 185 8.45 5.25 -25.01
N VAL A 186 7.53 4.61 -25.75
CA VAL A 186 6.79 5.27 -26.84
C VAL A 186 5.90 6.37 -26.28
N GLY A 187 5.96 7.54 -26.90
CA GLY A 187 5.14 8.69 -26.50
C GLY A 187 5.72 9.53 -25.36
N GLY A 188 6.94 9.23 -24.89
CA GLY A 188 7.77 10.18 -24.15
C GLY A 188 8.69 11.00 -25.06
N GLN A 189 9.32 12.02 -24.48
CA GLN A 189 10.23 12.93 -25.17
C GLN A 189 11.69 12.61 -24.82
N THR A 190 12.52 12.42 -25.84
CA THR A 190 13.99 12.29 -25.72
C THR A 190 14.68 13.62 -25.88
N ASN A 191 15.71 13.90 -25.08
CA ASN A 191 16.57 15.08 -25.19
C ASN A 191 18.05 14.65 -25.15
N SER A 192 18.93 15.37 -25.86
CA SER A 192 20.35 15.04 -25.88
C SER A 192 21.24 16.19 -26.36
N ASN A 193 22.53 16.11 -26.04
CA ASN A 193 23.58 16.97 -26.60
C ASN A 193 24.37 16.32 -27.76
N TYR A 194 24.05 15.09 -28.13
CA TYR A 194 24.76 14.30 -29.14
C TYR A 194 23.82 13.87 -30.29
N ALA A 195 24.40 13.48 -31.42
CA ALA A 195 23.62 13.13 -32.61
C ALA A 195 22.96 11.76 -32.45
N GLY A 196 21.66 11.68 -32.69
CA GLY A 196 20.88 10.44 -32.58
C GLY A 196 20.10 10.33 -31.27
N GLY A 197 20.65 10.85 -30.17
CA GLY A 197 19.99 10.90 -28.86
C GLY A 197 19.66 9.51 -28.29
N PRO A 198 18.89 9.45 -27.18
CA PRO A 198 18.48 8.18 -26.60
C PRO A 198 17.73 7.31 -27.61
N LEU A 199 18.16 6.05 -27.74
CA LEU A 199 17.62 5.12 -28.73
C LEU A 199 16.52 4.27 -28.11
N ILE A 200 15.27 4.51 -28.52
CA ILE A 200 14.14 3.62 -28.20
C ILE A 200 14.11 2.46 -29.19
N SER A 201 14.07 1.23 -28.68
CA SER A 201 14.06 0.01 -29.49
C SER A 201 13.07 -1.03 -28.92
N GLY A 202 13.01 -2.21 -29.54
CA GLY A 202 12.12 -3.30 -29.09
C GLY A 202 10.63 -2.91 -29.08
N SER A 203 10.18 -2.12 -30.05
CA SER A 203 8.83 -1.54 -30.10
C SER A 203 8.47 -0.68 -28.88
N GLY A 204 9.46 -0.03 -28.25
CA GLY A 204 9.25 0.81 -27.08
C GLY A 204 9.49 0.12 -25.75
N ALA A 205 9.98 -1.11 -25.73
CA ALA A 205 10.27 -1.87 -24.52
C ALA A 205 11.66 -1.57 -23.94
N THR A 206 12.56 -0.97 -24.73
CA THR A 206 13.94 -0.70 -24.34
C THR A 206 14.35 0.71 -24.75
N ILE A 207 15.15 1.36 -23.92
CA ILE A 207 15.80 2.63 -24.26
C ILE A 207 17.28 2.61 -23.85
N THR A 208 18.16 3.09 -24.72
CA THR A 208 19.58 3.30 -24.41
C THR A 208 19.87 4.79 -24.35
N MET A 209 20.39 5.29 -23.21
CA MET A 209 20.51 6.72 -22.89
C MET A 209 21.64 7.46 -23.60
N THR A 210 22.71 6.78 -23.97
CA THR A 210 23.94 7.32 -24.59
C THR A 210 24.48 6.31 -25.60
N ASP A 211 25.25 6.75 -26.59
CA ASP A 211 25.77 5.84 -27.63
C ASP A 211 27.19 5.31 -27.33
N GLY A 212 27.73 5.67 -26.15
CA GLY A 212 29.07 5.31 -25.70
C GLY A 212 30.15 6.30 -26.13
N GLY A 213 29.76 7.41 -26.78
CA GLY A 213 30.58 8.58 -27.02
C GLY A 213 31.02 9.27 -25.74
N GLY A 214 31.99 10.18 -25.85
CA GLY A 214 32.47 10.99 -24.72
C GLY A 214 31.66 12.28 -24.58
N ASP A 215 31.53 12.74 -23.34
CA ASP A 215 30.82 13.98 -22.97
C ASP A 215 29.36 14.02 -23.47
N GLU A 216 28.64 12.91 -23.34
CA GLU A 216 27.23 12.80 -23.72
C GLU A 216 26.31 12.98 -22.51
N ALA A 217 25.14 13.57 -22.77
CA ALA A 217 24.00 13.60 -21.88
C ALA A 217 22.75 13.30 -22.69
N GLY A 218 21.96 12.36 -22.19
CA GLY A 218 20.65 12.00 -22.75
C GLY A 218 19.60 11.92 -21.65
N SER A 219 18.36 12.30 -21.97
CA SER A 219 17.22 12.09 -21.08
C SER A 219 15.98 11.64 -21.85
N TRP A 220 15.09 10.95 -21.16
CA TRP A 220 13.75 10.64 -21.63
C TRP A 220 12.74 10.92 -20.53
N PHE A 221 11.66 11.64 -20.84
CA PHE A 221 10.57 11.92 -19.90
C PHE A 221 9.21 11.64 -20.53
N THR A 222 8.23 11.25 -19.72
CA THR A 222 6.84 11.21 -20.14
C THR A 222 6.38 12.58 -20.64
N ASN A 223 5.43 12.62 -21.59
CA ASN A 223 4.85 13.89 -22.08
C ASN A 223 3.75 14.46 -21.18
N GLN A 224 3.33 13.69 -20.17
CA GLN A 224 2.35 14.08 -19.15
C GLN A 224 2.90 13.77 -17.76
N LYS A 225 2.34 14.43 -16.75
CA LYS A 225 2.67 14.16 -15.35
C LYS A 225 1.84 13.00 -14.81
N TYR A 226 2.42 12.28 -13.87
CA TYR A 226 1.80 11.18 -13.13
C TYR A 226 1.77 11.52 -11.64
N ALA A 227 0.81 10.96 -10.91
CA ALA A 227 0.75 11.09 -9.45
C ALA A 227 2.00 10.48 -8.80
N VAL A 228 2.57 11.17 -7.82
CA VAL A 228 3.79 10.74 -7.09
C VAL A 228 3.64 10.85 -5.57
N GLY A 229 2.43 11.10 -5.08
CA GLY A 229 2.12 10.98 -3.64
C GLY A 229 2.29 9.56 -3.12
N ALA A 230 2.28 8.59 -4.04
CA ALA A 230 2.67 7.20 -3.86
C ALA A 230 2.92 6.59 -5.23
N PHE A 231 3.84 5.65 -5.35
CA PHE A 231 4.03 4.91 -6.59
C PHE A 231 4.84 3.64 -6.39
N THR A 232 4.77 2.77 -7.39
CA THR A 232 5.78 1.73 -7.62
C THR A 232 6.43 1.94 -8.98
N ALA A 233 7.74 1.68 -9.07
CA ALA A 233 8.46 1.63 -10.33
C ALA A 233 9.33 0.36 -10.37
N SER A 234 9.43 -0.27 -11.53
CA SER A 234 10.33 -1.40 -11.75
C SER A 234 10.98 -1.24 -13.12
N PHE A 235 12.27 -1.48 -13.23
CA PHE A 235 12.96 -1.54 -14.52
C PHE A 235 14.19 -2.42 -14.41
N ASP A 236 14.58 -3.00 -15.54
CA ASP A 236 15.84 -3.70 -15.66
C ASP A 236 16.87 -2.73 -16.24
N TYR A 237 18.06 -2.71 -15.63
CA TYR A 237 19.17 -1.86 -15.99
C TYR A 237 20.38 -2.71 -16.38
N GLN A 238 20.98 -2.37 -17.52
CA GLN A 238 22.26 -2.91 -17.95
C GLN A 238 23.16 -1.81 -18.49
N ALA A 239 24.42 -1.80 -18.04
CA ALA A 239 25.46 -0.92 -18.55
C ALA A 239 26.50 -1.68 -19.37
N GLN A 240 27.13 -1.01 -20.34
CA GLN A 240 28.34 -1.52 -21.01
C GLN A 240 29.38 -0.41 -21.04
N GLY A 241 30.48 -0.57 -20.31
CA GLY A 241 31.51 0.44 -20.14
C GLY A 241 31.82 0.70 -18.67
N THR A 242 32.40 1.86 -18.34
CA THR A 242 32.94 2.11 -16.99
C THR A 242 32.50 3.41 -16.35
N ALA A 243 31.83 4.31 -17.08
CA ALA A 243 31.36 5.60 -16.56
C ALA A 243 30.29 6.23 -17.46
N ASP A 244 29.47 7.16 -16.98
CA ASP A 244 29.42 7.62 -15.60
C ASP A 244 28.26 6.95 -14.86
N GLY A 245 27.11 6.83 -15.52
CA GLY A 245 25.95 6.17 -14.96
C GLY A 245 24.63 6.70 -15.51
N MET A 246 23.56 6.46 -14.76
CA MET A 246 22.22 6.94 -15.09
C MET A 246 21.44 7.36 -13.84
N ALA A 247 20.28 7.97 -14.04
CA ALA A 247 19.33 8.25 -12.98
C ALA A 247 17.90 7.90 -13.42
N PHE A 248 17.10 7.32 -12.52
CA PHE A 248 15.64 7.38 -12.59
C PHE A 248 15.18 8.69 -11.95
N ILE A 249 14.31 9.44 -12.61
CA ILE A 249 13.99 10.82 -12.24
C ILE A 249 12.48 11.04 -12.20
N LEU A 250 12.03 11.69 -11.12
CA LEU A 250 10.75 12.38 -11.03
C LEU A 250 11.03 13.89 -11.04
N GLN A 251 10.42 14.65 -11.94
CA GLN A 251 10.64 16.10 -12.01
C GLN A 251 9.42 16.91 -12.39
N ASP A 252 9.35 18.13 -11.83
CA ASP A 252 8.42 19.19 -12.20
C ASP A 252 9.15 20.52 -12.44
N SER A 253 10.24 20.42 -13.20
CA SER A 253 11.03 21.58 -13.62
C SER A 253 10.27 22.40 -14.65
N ALA A 254 10.62 23.69 -14.77
CA ALA A 254 10.05 24.57 -15.79
C ALA A 254 10.35 24.11 -17.23
N SER A 255 11.35 23.24 -17.43
CA SER A 255 11.69 22.66 -18.73
C SER A 255 10.70 21.57 -19.17
N GLY A 256 9.83 21.10 -18.28
CA GLY A 256 8.86 20.04 -18.56
C GLY A 256 9.53 18.78 -19.12
N PRO A 257 8.93 18.09 -20.11
CA PRO A 257 9.54 16.91 -20.74
C PRO A 257 10.86 17.19 -21.48
N SER A 258 11.23 18.46 -21.66
CA SER A 258 12.47 18.87 -22.33
C SER A 258 13.68 18.99 -21.38
N ALA A 259 13.52 18.61 -20.11
CA ALA A 259 14.58 18.68 -19.12
C ALA A 259 15.80 17.82 -19.50
N LEU A 260 17.00 18.39 -19.41
CA LEU A 260 18.27 17.72 -19.67
C LEU A 260 19.35 18.34 -18.77
N GLY A 261 20.06 17.51 -18.01
CA GLY A 261 21.18 17.91 -17.18
C GLY A 261 22.54 17.82 -17.88
N GLY A 262 23.60 18.01 -17.10
CA GLY A 262 24.99 17.98 -17.58
C GLY A 262 25.52 16.58 -17.96
N VAL A 263 26.70 16.56 -18.57
CA VAL A 263 27.44 15.34 -19.00
C VAL A 263 28.27 14.72 -17.87
N GLY A 264 28.85 13.55 -18.12
CA GLY A 264 29.74 12.87 -17.18
C GLY A 264 29.05 12.51 -15.87
N GLY A 265 29.73 12.70 -14.73
CA GLY A 265 29.16 12.52 -13.39
C GLY A 265 27.95 13.38 -13.04
N SER A 266 27.50 14.27 -13.94
CA SER A 266 26.19 14.93 -13.83
C SER A 266 25.02 14.02 -14.26
N LEU A 267 25.29 12.87 -14.87
CA LEU A 267 24.36 11.80 -15.24
C LEU A 267 23.19 12.21 -16.15
N GLY A 268 23.30 13.34 -16.87
CA GLY A 268 22.15 13.94 -17.56
C GLY A 268 21.07 14.47 -16.61
N TYR A 269 21.34 14.53 -15.30
CA TYR A 269 20.42 14.93 -14.24
C TYR A 269 20.78 16.30 -13.64
N SER A 270 22.07 16.59 -13.44
CA SER A 270 22.44 17.78 -12.68
C SER A 270 21.92 19.08 -13.32
N GLY A 271 21.28 19.92 -12.52
CA GLY A 271 20.63 21.16 -12.96
C GLY A 271 19.14 21.04 -13.32
N ILE A 272 18.55 19.83 -13.30
CA ILE A 272 17.10 19.66 -13.39
C ILE A 272 16.50 19.99 -12.02
N SER A 273 16.06 21.23 -11.79
CA SER A 273 15.45 21.66 -10.54
C SER A 273 14.07 21.03 -10.29
N ASN A 274 13.54 21.13 -9.08
CA ASN A 274 12.23 20.56 -8.68
C ASN A 274 12.14 19.06 -9.03
N SER A 275 13.13 18.30 -8.60
CA SER A 275 13.29 16.91 -9.01
C SER A 275 13.80 16.03 -7.88
N ALA A 276 13.52 14.74 -7.98
CA ALA A 276 14.08 13.68 -7.15
C ALA A 276 14.63 12.59 -8.06
N ALA A 277 15.74 11.98 -7.69
CA ALA A 277 16.41 10.96 -8.47
C ALA A 277 16.93 9.81 -7.63
N ILE A 278 16.90 8.61 -8.22
CA ILE A 278 17.72 7.47 -7.81
C ILE A 278 18.85 7.36 -8.84
N GLU A 279 20.08 7.61 -8.39
CA GLU A 279 21.29 7.62 -9.21
C GLU A 279 21.99 6.27 -9.17
N LEU A 280 22.53 5.82 -10.30
CA LEU A 280 23.26 4.56 -10.45
C LEU A 280 24.66 4.87 -11.01
N ASN A 281 25.66 4.93 -10.12
CA ASN A 281 27.04 5.27 -10.49
C ASN A 281 27.85 4.04 -10.89
N LEU A 282 28.39 4.08 -12.11
CA LEU A 282 29.29 3.07 -12.65
C LEU A 282 30.75 3.38 -12.38
N TYR A 283 31.10 4.66 -12.22
CA TYR A 283 32.48 5.11 -12.23
C TYR A 283 33.20 4.80 -10.92
N SER A 284 34.27 4.01 -11.00
CA SER A 284 35.08 3.59 -9.85
C SER A 284 35.94 4.70 -9.23
N GLY A 285 36.01 5.88 -9.84
CA GLY A 285 36.56 7.08 -9.21
C GLY A 285 35.67 7.62 -8.08
N HIS A 286 34.42 7.14 -8.00
CA HIS A 286 33.51 7.32 -6.88
C HIS A 286 33.05 5.95 -6.35
N THR A 287 32.34 5.92 -5.22
CA THR A 287 31.72 4.69 -4.75
C THR A 287 30.73 4.19 -5.81
N GLN A 288 30.99 3.01 -6.38
CA GLN A 288 30.06 2.37 -7.29
C GLN A 288 28.84 1.88 -6.49
N GLY A 289 27.66 2.22 -6.96
CA GLY A 289 26.41 1.97 -6.25
C GLY A 289 25.38 3.08 -6.46
N THR A 290 24.50 3.26 -5.49
CA THR A 290 23.28 4.07 -5.63
C THR A 290 23.22 5.25 -4.66
N ALA A 291 22.43 6.26 -5.00
CA ALA A 291 22.11 7.38 -4.13
C ALA A 291 20.72 7.93 -4.43
N PHE A 292 20.04 8.40 -3.39
CA PHE A 292 18.95 9.35 -3.55
C PHE A 292 19.51 10.77 -3.69
N ALA A 293 19.04 11.50 -4.69
CA ALA A 293 19.38 12.90 -4.92
C ALA A 293 18.13 13.75 -5.17
N SER A 294 18.27 15.06 -4.97
CA SER A 294 17.17 16.01 -5.15
C SER A 294 17.64 17.33 -5.74
N ASP A 295 16.74 18.01 -6.43
CA ASP A 295 16.89 19.34 -6.99
C ASP A 295 18.09 19.48 -7.96
N GLY A 296 18.34 18.43 -8.74
CA GLY A 296 19.41 18.42 -9.74
C GLY A 296 20.81 18.40 -9.13
N ASN A 297 20.96 17.99 -7.88
CA ASN A 297 22.26 17.69 -7.28
C ASN A 297 22.67 16.26 -7.61
N THR A 298 23.97 15.96 -7.62
CA THR A 298 24.50 14.61 -7.87
C THR A 298 25.56 14.19 -6.86
N GLY A 299 25.75 12.88 -6.68
CA GLY A 299 26.81 12.30 -5.86
C GLY A 299 26.37 11.74 -4.49
N ASN A 300 27.35 11.43 -3.64
CA ASN A 300 27.18 10.77 -2.31
C ASN A 300 26.67 9.33 -2.36
N TYR A 301 27.26 8.51 -3.23
CA TYR A 301 26.89 7.11 -3.42
C TYR A 301 27.17 6.21 -2.22
N THR A 302 26.23 5.31 -1.96
CA THR A 302 26.36 4.15 -1.10
C THR A 302 26.63 2.92 -1.95
N SER A 303 27.53 2.04 -1.49
CA SER A 303 27.85 0.83 -2.24
C SER A 303 26.68 -0.15 -2.22
N THR A 304 26.37 -0.73 -3.38
CA THR A 304 25.38 -1.81 -3.53
C THR A 304 25.97 -3.20 -3.28
N GLY A 305 27.24 -3.29 -2.86
CA GLY A 305 27.91 -4.54 -2.54
C GLY A 305 27.96 -5.49 -3.74
N ASP A 306 27.39 -6.68 -3.57
CA ASP A 306 27.43 -7.76 -4.56
C ASP A 306 26.46 -7.55 -5.74
N VAL A 307 25.55 -6.56 -5.67
CA VAL A 307 24.77 -6.12 -6.83
C VAL A 307 25.63 -5.18 -7.67
N ALA A 308 26.37 -5.75 -8.61
CA ALA A 308 27.50 -5.11 -9.27
C ALA A 308 27.22 -4.69 -10.73
N PHE A 309 26.17 -3.89 -10.97
CA PHE A 309 25.72 -3.47 -12.31
C PHE A 309 26.79 -2.77 -13.21
N TRP A 310 27.95 -2.41 -12.65
CA TRP A 310 29.11 -1.90 -13.38
C TRP A 310 29.95 -2.96 -14.10
N ASN A 311 29.70 -4.25 -13.88
CA ASN A 311 30.41 -5.34 -14.54
C ASN A 311 29.72 -5.81 -15.85
N GLY A 312 28.57 -5.22 -16.20
CA GLY A 312 27.75 -5.58 -17.36
C GLY A 312 26.60 -6.54 -17.06
N ASP A 313 26.44 -6.99 -15.82
CA ASP A 313 25.28 -7.75 -15.38
C ASP A 313 24.00 -6.91 -15.48
N GLU A 314 22.90 -7.59 -15.83
CA GLU A 314 21.57 -7.00 -15.83
C GLU A 314 21.01 -7.07 -14.42
N VAL A 315 20.57 -5.92 -13.90
CA VAL A 315 19.99 -5.81 -12.57
C VAL A 315 18.58 -5.28 -12.67
N GLN A 316 17.65 -5.87 -11.93
CA GLN A 316 16.34 -5.29 -11.73
C GLN A 316 16.37 -4.30 -10.59
N VAL A 317 15.86 -3.10 -10.82
CA VAL A 317 15.65 -2.06 -9.82
C VAL A 317 14.15 -1.93 -9.59
N GLN A 318 13.73 -2.07 -8.34
CA GLN A 318 12.36 -1.86 -7.88
C GLN A 318 12.35 -0.71 -6.87
N LEU A 319 11.41 0.21 -7.06
CA LEU A 319 11.19 1.35 -6.19
C LEU A 319 9.74 1.34 -5.72
N SER A 320 9.52 1.61 -4.44
CA SER A 320 8.19 1.95 -3.90
C SER A 320 8.29 3.21 -3.07
N TYR A 321 7.29 4.07 -3.19
CA TYR A 321 7.16 5.28 -2.39
C TYR A 321 5.79 5.33 -1.72
N ASP A 322 5.79 5.46 -0.40
CA ASP A 322 4.60 5.50 0.45
C ASP A 322 4.19 6.93 0.85
N GLY A 323 4.66 7.96 0.16
CA GLY A 323 4.37 9.35 0.53
C GLY A 323 5.31 9.93 1.59
N SER A 324 6.15 9.11 2.21
CA SER A 324 7.13 9.53 3.23
C SER A 324 8.50 8.86 3.08
N THR A 325 8.53 7.64 2.56
CA THR A 325 9.71 6.80 2.47
C THR A 325 9.79 6.17 1.09
N MET A 326 10.96 6.29 0.46
CA MET A 326 11.29 5.59 -0.78
C MET A 326 12.06 4.33 -0.43
N ALA A 327 11.49 3.16 -0.68
CA ALA A 327 12.21 1.90 -0.63
C ALA A 327 12.78 1.58 -2.01
N GLU A 328 14.04 1.16 -2.03
CA GLU A 328 14.76 0.71 -3.21
C GLU A 328 15.22 -0.72 -2.99
N ARG A 329 14.97 -1.59 -3.97
CA ARG A 329 15.47 -2.96 -4.01
C ARG A 329 16.10 -3.22 -5.35
N MET A 330 17.31 -3.78 -5.35
CA MET A 330 17.95 -4.27 -6.55
C MET A 330 18.19 -5.77 -6.49
N THR A 331 18.03 -6.45 -7.61
CA THR A 331 18.36 -7.88 -7.76
C THR A 331 19.24 -8.06 -9.00
N ASP A 332 20.43 -8.61 -8.81
CA ASP A 332 21.31 -9.01 -9.89
C ASP A 332 20.83 -10.33 -10.49
N PHE A 333 20.48 -10.34 -11.78
CA PHE A 333 19.95 -11.54 -12.43
C PHE A 333 21.00 -12.59 -12.75
N THR A 334 22.28 -12.22 -12.82
CA THR A 334 23.38 -13.16 -13.03
C THR A 334 23.71 -13.90 -11.74
N THR A 335 23.83 -13.16 -10.63
CA THR A 335 24.33 -13.70 -9.36
C THR A 335 23.23 -14.05 -8.36
N GLY A 336 22.04 -13.47 -8.50
CA GLY A 336 20.96 -13.52 -7.51
C GLY A 336 21.22 -12.65 -6.28
N ALA A 337 22.27 -11.83 -6.29
CA ALA A 337 22.55 -10.89 -5.20
C ALA A 337 21.43 -9.85 -5.08
N VAL A 338 21.20 -9.40 -3.85
CA VAL A 338 20.14 -8.46 -3.52
C VAL A 338 20.71 -7.31 -2.71
N TYR A 339 20.30 -6.10 -3.07
CA TYR A 339 20.54 -4.88 -2.30
C TYR A 339 19.21 -4.24 -1.93
N SER A 340 19.14 -3.59 -0.78
CA SER A 340 17.98 -2.80 -0.38
C SER A 340 18.39 -1.55 0.38
N ALA A 341 17.67 -0.46 0.15
CA ALA A 341 17.84 0.82 0.81
C ALA A 341 16.49 1.48 1.07
N SER A 342 16.46 2.42 2.01
CA SER A 342 15.29 3.20 2.35
C SER A 342 15.69 4.65 2.59
N TYR A 343 14.88 5.57 2.04
CA TYR A 343 15.13 7.01 2.08
C TYR A 343 13.89 7.71 2.62
N ALA A 344 13.99 8.29 3.83
CA ALA A 344 12.95 9.16 4.36
C ALA A 344 12.96 10.50 3.61
N ILE A 345 11.95 10.74 2.76
CA ILE A 345 11.90 11.87 1.84
C ILE A 345 10.47 12.43 1.69
N ASN A 346 10.36 13.73 1.50
CA ASN A 346 9.09 14.38 1.17
C ASN A 346 9.10 14.82 -0.30
N LEU A 347 8.61 13.97 -1.19
CA LEU A 347 8.58 14.26 -2.63
C LEU A 347 7.73 15.48 -2.96
N ALA A 348 6.60 15.68 -2.29
CA ALA A 348 5.75 16.84 -2.52
C ALA A 348 6.50 18.15 -2.25
N SER A 349 7.33 18.18 -1.20
CA SER A 349 8.19 19.33 -0.88
C SER A 349 9.34 19.50 -1.87
N ILE A 350 9.94 18.41 -2.33
CA ILE A 350 11.07 18.44 -3.27
C ILE A 350 10.63 18.90 -4.67
N LEU A 351 9.49 18.38 -5.13
CA LEU A 351 8.94 18.65 -6.46
C LEU A 351 8.10 19.94 -6.49
N GLY A 352 7.59 20.38 -5.33
CA GLY A 352 6.61 21.46 -5.23
C GLY A 352 5.23 21.09 -5.79
N SER A 353 4.97 19.79 -5.98
CA SER A 353 3.80 19.25 -6.68
C SER A 353 3.52 17.80 -6.25
N GLY A 354 2.25 17.38 -6.26
CA GLY A 354 1.83 15.99 -6.06
C GLY A 354 1.93 15.12 -7.32
N SER A 355 2.45 15.68 -8.42
CA SER A 355 2.62 15.01 -9.72
C SER A 355 3.94 15.39 -10.38
N ALA A 356 4.52 14.49 -11.17
CA ALA A 356 5.78 14.73 -11.86
C ALA A 356 5.83 14.08 -13.24
N TYR A 357 6.69 14.58 -14.11
CA TYR A 357 7.15 13.81 -15.25
C TYR A 357 8.06 12.70 -14.75
N VAL A 358 7.85 11.49 -15.27
CA VAL A 358 8.63 10.30 -14.93
C VAL A 358 9.62 10.04 -16.05
N GLY A 359 10.86 9.73 -15.71
CA GLY A 359 11.86 9.56 -16.74
C GLY A 359 13.18 9.00 -16.27
N PHE A 360 14.13 9.03 -17.20
CA PHE A 360 15.49 8.56 -17.00
C PHE A 360 16.46 9.55 -17.65
N SER A 361 17.68 9.59 -17.14
CA SER A 361 18.80 10.25 -17.83
C SER A 361 20.07 9.41 -17.72
N GLY A 362 21.00 9.63 -18.65
CA GLY A 362 22.33 9.01 -18.63
C GLY A 362 23.39 10.00 -19.06
N GLY A 363 24.62 9.76 -18.61
CA GLY A 363 25.76 10.61 -18.92
C GLY A 363 27.05 9.83 -19.13
N THR A 364 27.88 10.34 -20.04
CA THR A 364 29.27 9.92 -20.22
C THR A 364 30.18 11.13 -20.16
N GLY A 365 31.42 10.93 -19.71
CA GLY A 365 32.47 11.94 -19.65
C GLY A 365 33.69 11.47 -20.42
N GLY A 366 34.87 11.59 -19.79
CA GLY A 366 36.12 11.09 -20.37
C GLY A 366 36.21 9.56 -20.40
N ALA A 367 35.56 8.89 -19.45
CA ALA A 367 35.25 7.46 -19.53
C ALA A 367 33.78 7.32 -19.92
N THR A 368 33.44 6.23 -20.61
CA THR A 368 32.14 6.11 -21.26
C THR A 368 31.49 4.76 -20.99
N SER A 369 30.18 4.72 -21.21
CA SER A 369 29.35 3.54 -21.20
C SER A 369 28.08 3.81 -21.98
N THR A 370 27.38 2.75 -22.36
CA THR A 370 25.96 2.82 -22.72
C THR A 370 25.13 2.42 -21.52
N GLN A 371 24.03 3.13 -21.24
CA GLN A 371 23.07 2.79 -20.19
C GLN A 371 21.75 2.36 -20.82
N THR A 372 21.35 1.12 -20.62
CA THR A 372 20.13 0.55 -21.22
C THR A 372 19.12 0.22 -20.15
N VAL A 373 17.88 0.65 -20.37
CA VAL A 373 16.72 0.38 -19.52
C VAL A 373 15.71 -0.45 -20.30
N SER A 374 15.23 -1.54 -19.70
CA SER A 374 14.20 -2.43 -20.23
C SER A 374 13.13 -2.73 -19.20
N ASN A 375 12.01 -3.32 -19.65
CA ASN A 375 10.94 -3.81 -18.77
C ASN A 375 10.43 -2.77 -17.76
N PHE A 376 10.46 -1.50 -18.15
CA PHE A 376 10.07 -0.40 -17.29
C PHE A 376 8.56 -0.41 -17.04
N THR A 377 8.18 -0.38 -15.78
CA THR A 377 6.84 -0.06 -15.30
C THR A 377 6.93 1.08 -14.29
N PHE A 378 5.99 2.01 -14.37
CA PHE A 378 5.70 2.98 -13.32
C PHE A 378 4.20 3.01 -13.12
N GLN A 379 3.77 2.90 -11.87
CA GLN A 379 2.37 3.02 -11.50
C GLN A 379 2.26 4.14 -10.46
N GLY A 380 1.80 5.31 -10.92
CA GLY A 380 1.50 6.42 -10.02
C GLY A 380 0.17 6.19 -9.33
N GLY A 381 0.08 6.52 -8.04
CA GLY A 381 -1.14 6.33 -7.25
C GLY A 381 -1.60 4.87 -7.26
N VAL A 382 -0.76 3.97 -6.71
CA VAL A 382 -1.13 2.57 -6.51
C VAL A 382 -2.54 2.46 -5.93
N SER A 383 -3.33 1.50 -6.42
CA SER A 383 -4.72 1.29 -6.01
C SER A 383 -4.79 0.90 -4.53
N ASN A 384 -4.91 1.92 -3.70
CA ASN A 384 -5.27 1.86 -2.30
C ASN A 384 -6.76 1.47 -2.24
N VAL A 385 -7.02 0.20 -1.97
CA VAL A 385 -8.38 -0.35 -1.88
C VAL A 385 -8.65 -0.70 -0.44
N ILE A 386 -9.76 -0.19 0.09
CA ILE A 386 -10.30 -0.68 1.36
C ILE A 386 -11.54 -1.52 1.02
N ARG A 387 -11.57 -2.76 1.49
CA ARG A 387 -12.73 -3.65 1.44
C ARG A 387 -13.35 -3.71 2.83
N LEU A 388 -14.65 -3.47 2.90
CA LEU A 388 -15.46 -3.62 4.09
C LEU A 388 -16.33 -4.86 3.90
N ASP A 389 -16.03 -5.92 4.63
CA ASP A 389 -16.71 -7.20 4.53
C ASP A 389 -18.13 -7.12 5.09
N ASN A 390 -19.07 -7.68 4.34
CA ASN A 390 -20.51 -7.76 4.63
C ASN A 390 -21.10 -6.39 4.96
N GLU A 391 -20.47 -5.31 4.52
CA GLU A 391 -20.89 -3.95 4.79
C GLU A 391 -22.34 -3.75 4.36
N MET A 392 -22.83 -4.47 3.33
CA MET A 392 -24.20 -4.45 2.80
C MET A 392 -25.23 -5.37 3.50
N ASP A 393 -24.82 -6.16 4.51
CA ASP A 393 -25.65 -7.25 5.06
C ASP A 393 -26.55 -6.85 6.25
N GLY A 394 -26.48 -5.59 6.71
CA GLY A 394 -27.42 -5.00 7.67
C GLY A 394 -26.81 -4.61 9.02
N ASP A 395 -27.69 -4.22 9.97
CA ASP A 395 -27.30 -3.63 11.26
C ASP A 395 -26.24 -4.46 12.01
N GLY A 396 -25.10 -3.83 12.27
CA GLY A 396 -23.98 -4.39 13.03
C GLY A 396 -23.02 -5.25 12.20
N GLN A 397 -22.99 -5.06 10.89
CA GLN A 397 -21.91 -5.52 9.99
C GLN A 397 -21.15 -4.30 9.46
N GLY A 398 -19.84 -4.46 9.30
CA GLY A 398 -18.98 -3.43 8.75
C GLY A 398 -18.83 -2.20 9.65
N VAL A 399 -18.67 -1.01 9.05
CA VAL A 399 -18.44 0.25 9.77
C VAL A 399 -19.64 1.20 9.66
N GLU A 400 -20.12 1.71 10.80
CA GLU A 400 -21.22 2.69 10.78
C GLU A 400 -20.80 4.03 10.16
N GLN A 401 -19.51 4.37 10.21
CA GLN A 401 -18.97 5.64 9.74
C GLN A 401 -17.62 5.52 9.05
N VAL A 402 -17.49 6.19 7.90
CA VAL A 402 -16.20 6.55 7.30
C VAL A 402 -15.95 8.02 7.60
N GLN A 403 -14.96 8.32 8.44
CA GLN A 403 -14.64 9.68 8.90
C GLN A 403 -13.39 10.21 8.21
N PHE A 404 -13.50 11.37 7.56
CA PHE A 404 -12.40 12.01 6.85
C PHE A 404 -11.75 13.11 7.69
N ALA A 405 -10.49 13.38 7.41
CA ALA A 405 -9.71 14.38 8.11
C ALA A 405 -10.21 15.84 7.91
N ASP A 406 -11.02 16.10 6.87
CA ASP A 406 -11.67 17.40 6.65
C ASP A 406 -12.97 17.58 7.45
N GLY A 407 -13.35 16.58 8.25
CA GLY A 407 -14.58 16.55 9.05
C GLY A 407 -15.80 16.00 8.31
N THR A 408 -15.66 15.62 7.04
CA THR A 408 -16.71 14.89 6.32
C THR A 408 -16.90 13.51 6.96
N VAL A 409 -18.15 13.08 7.10
CA VAL A 409 -18.51 11.75 7.57
C VAL A 409 -19.45 11.12 6.55
N TRP A 410 -19.13 9.92 6.08
CA TRP A 410 -20.07 9.06 5.38
C TRP A 410 -20.63 8.06 6.36
N THR A 411 -21.94 8.06 6.51
CA THR A 411 -22.68 7.02 7.21
C THR A 411 -22.84 5.79 6.32
N GLN A 412 -23.01 4.63 6.92
CA GLN A 412 -23.35 3.38 6.20
C GLN A 412 -24.52 3.57 5.21
N ALA A 413 -25.55 4.33 5.57
CA ALA A 413 -26.66 4.67 4.68
C ALA A 413 -26.26 5.55 3.48
N GLN A 414 -25.33 6.49 3.67
CA GLN A 414 -24.81 7.30 2.57
C GLN A 414 -23.94 6.45 1.62
N ILE A 415 -23.15 5.51 2.15
CA ILE A 415 -22.36 4.55 1.37
C ILE A 415 -23.29 3.66 0.52
N ALA A 416 -24.38 3.16 1.10
CA ALA A 416 -25.44 2.45 0.40
C ALA A 416 -26.03 3.25 -0.79
N ALA A 417 -26.35 4.52 -0.54
CA ALA A 417 -26.90 5.40 -1.57
C ALA A 417 -25.90 5.68 -2.70
N MET A 418 -24.62 5.89 -2.36
CA MET A 418 -23.55 6.20 -3.32
C MET A 418 -23.15 5.01 -4.21
N THR A 419 -23.30 3.77 -3.74
CA THR A 419 -22.99 2.57 -4.52
C THR A 419 -24.05 2.22 -5.56
N GLY A 420 -25.21 2.88 -5.53
CA GLY A 420 -26.35 2.56 -6.40
C GLY A 420 -26.97 1.19 -6.11
N SER A 421 -26.48 0.50 -5.07
CA SER A 421 -27.01 -0.76 -4.57
C SER A 421 -28.31 -0.47 -3.82
N LYS A 422 -29.43 -0.66 -4.53
CA LYS A 422 -30.73 -0.84 -3.88
C LYS A 422 -30.73 -2.15 -3.10
N SER A 423 -30.16 -2.17 -1.90
CA SER A 423 -30.55 -3.08 -0.82
C SER A 423 -29.64 -2.88 0.38
N PHE A 424 -30.19 -2.31 1.44
CA PHE A 424 -29.92 -2.72 2.81
C PHE A 424 -31.26 -2.98 3.48
N PRO A 425 -31.32 -3.82 4.54
CA PRO A 425 -32.54 -4.09 5.27
C PRO A 425 -32.84 -2.96 6.27
N ALA A 426 -32.91 -1.73 5.78
CA ALA A 426 -33.79 -0.72 6.35
C ALA A 426 -34.80 -0.41 5.25
N ASN A 427 -36.10 -0.54 5.51
CA ASN A 427 -37.07 -0.35 4.43
C ASN A 427 -36.93 1.09 3.95
N LEU A 428 -36.49 1.29 2.71
CA LEU A 428 -36.50 2.60 2.10
C LEU A 428 -37.97 3.01 1.89
N VAL A 429 -38.44 3.92 2.74
CA VAL A 429 -39.74 4.55 2.64
C VAL A 429 -39.57 5.80 1.77
N GLN A 430 -39.76 5.63 0.47
CA GLN A 430 -39.52 6.66 -0.52
C GLN A 430 -40.81 7.44 -0.84
N GLY A 431 -40.75 8.77 -0.71
CA GLY A 431 -41.77 9.73 -1.15
C GLY A 431 -41.60 10.13 -2.61
N SER A 432 -42.13 11.30 -2.96
CA SER A 432 -42.24 11.88 -4.29
C SER A 432 -41.78 13.33 -4.25
N THR A 433 -41.68 14.03 -5.39
CA THR A 433 -41.32 15.47 -5.36
C THR A 433 -42.48 16.39 -4.93
N GLY A 434 -43.47 15.86 -4.20
CA GLY A 434 -44.60 16.62 -3.66
C GLY A 434 -44.86 16.20 -2.21
N ASP A 435 -45.87 16.78 -1.57
CA ASP A 435 -46.15 16.54 -0.15
C ASP A 435 -46.56 15.08 0.14
N ASP A 436 -45.80 14.39 1.00
CA ASP A 436 -45.98 12.98 1.33
C ASP A 436 -46.31 12.70 2.80
N ASN A 437 -46.92 11.52 3.06
CA ASN A 437 -47.10 10.97 4.41
C ASN A 437 -46.52 9.54 4.45
N LEU A 438 -45.32 9.43 4.99
CA LEU A 438 -44.50 8.24 4.96
C LEU A 438 -44.54 7.54 6.32
N ASN A 439 -44.71 6.22 6.32
CA ASN A 439 -44.76 5.42 7.54
C ASN A 439 -43.78 4.25 7.41
N GLY A 440 -42.92 4.12 8.42
CA GLY A 440 -41.97 3.04 8.59
C GLY A 440 -42.59 1.82 9.25
N THR A 441 -41.72 0.90 9.59
CA THR A 441 -41.93 -0.35 10.30
C THR A 441 -41.47 -0.21 11.75
N SER A 442 -41.39 -1.32 12.50
CA SER A 442 -40.90 -1.29 13.88
C SER A 442 -39.41 -1.63 13.99
N GLY A 443 -38.69 -1.64 12.87
CA GLY A 443 -37.24 -1.80 12.77
C GLY A 443 -36.66 -0.58 12.05
N SER A 444 -35.33 -0.49 11.97
CA SER A 444 -34.66 0.63 11.33
C SER A 444 -35.14 0.84 9.88
N ASP A 445 -35.58 2.05 9.55
CA ASP A 445 -36.02 2.45 8.21
C ASP A 445 -35.25 3.67 7.70
N ILE A 446 -35.30 3.90 6.38
CA ILE A 446 -34.76 5.10 5.75
C ILE A 446 -35.89 5.83 5.05
N PHE A 447 -36.15 7.07 5.43
CA PHE A 447 -37.12 7.92 4.76
C PHE A 447 -36.42 8.84 3.77
N ASP A 448 -36.92 8.88 2.54
CA ASP A 448 -36.51 9.85 1.52
C ASP A 448 -37.75 10.50 0.91
N GLY A 449 -38.12 11.66 1.45
CA GLY A 449 -39.25 12.44 0.97
C GLY A 449 -39.12 12.90 -0.49
N GLN A 450 -37.92 13.01 -1.09
CA GLN A 450 -37.67 13.57 -2.44
C GLN A 450 -38.19 15.01 -2.70
N GLY A 451 -38.82 15.64 -1.70
CA GLY A 451 -39.09 17.06 -1.58
C GLY A 451 -40.57 17.40 -1.62
N GLY A 452 -41.01 18.35 -0.81
CA GLY A 452 -42.42 18.62 -0.58
C GLY A 452 -42.61 19.18 0.81
N SER A 453 -43.84 19.15 1.33
CA SER A 453 -44.11 19.29 2.76
C SER A 453 -44.47 17.93 3.33
N ASP A 454 -43.47 17.22 3.84
CA ASP A 454 -43.56 15.79 4.15
C ASP A 454 -43.80 15.54 5.65
N TYR A 455 -44.51 14.45 5.94
CA TYR A 455 -44.70 13.91 7.29
C TYR A 455 -44.18 12.47 7.35
N GLU A 456 -43.18 12.21 8.17
CA GLU A 456 -42.48 10.92 8.26
C GLU A 456 -42.62 10.32 9.67
N ARG A 457 -42.98 9.05 9.77
CA ARG A 457 -43.17 8.34 11.05
C ARG A 457 -42.41 7.02 11.08
N GLY A 458 -41.36 6.92 11.90
CA GLY A 458 -40.53 5.71 12.03
C GLY A 458 -41.31 4.53 12.58
N ASN A 459 -41.91 4.68 13.77
CA ASN A 459 -42.56 3.61 14.56
C ASN A 459 -41.56 2.70 15.32
N GLY A 460 -40.35 3.22 15.60
CA GLY A 460 -39.32 2.62 16.43
C GLY A 460 -38.29 1.84 15.63
N GLY A 461 -37.03 1.86 16.06
CA GLY A 461 -35.90 1.39 15.26
C GLY A 461 -34.79 2.44 15.26
N GLY A 462 -33.67 2.15 14.59
CA GLY A 462 -32.65 3.16 14.32
C GLY A 462 -32.95 3.86 13.00
N ASP A 463 -33.96 4.73 12.98
CA ASP A 463 -34.46 5.33 11.74
C ASP A 463 -33.60 6.50 11.24
N ILE A 464 -33.53 6.65 9.91
CA ILE A 464 -32.80 7.73 9.23
C ILE A 464 -33.76 8.50 8.32
N PHE A 465 -33.87 9.81 8.53
CA PHE A 465 -34.72 10.70 7.74
C PHE A 465 -33.85 11.61 6.85
N LEU A 466 -33.89 11.39 5.53
CA LEU A 466 -33.07 12.12 4.56
C LEU A 466 -33.70 13.47 4.21
N TYR A 467 -33.03 14.56 4.58
CA TYR A 467 -33.47 15.92 4.28
C TYR A 467 -32.40 16.69 3.50
N ASN A 468 -32.55 16.72 2.17
CA ASN A 468 -31.60 17.38 1.26
C ASN A 468 -31.99 18.82 0.94
N ALA A 469 -31.02 19.59 0.45
CA ALA A 469 -31.25 20.97 0.00
C ALA A 469 -32.33 21.00 -1.11
N GLY A 470 -33.40 21.75 -0.88
CA GLY A 470 -34.54 21.86 -1.80
C GLY A 470 -35.74 20.96 -1.47
N TYR A 471 -35.67 20.14 -0.41
CA TYR A 471 -36.76 19.22 -0.03
C TYR A 471 -37.99 19.87 0.63
N GLY A 472 -38.07 21.20 0.73
CA GLY A 472 -39.26 21.85 1.29
C GLY A 472 -39.35 21.70 2.81
N GLN A 473 -40.50 21.38 3.39
CA GLN A 473 -40.71 21.27 4.84
C GLN A 473 -40.79 19.79 5.24
N LEU A 474 -40.19 19.41 6.37
CA LEU A 474 -40.27 18.04 6.91
C LEU A 474 -40.74 18.04 8.37
N GLU A 475 -41.75 17.23 8.68
CA GLU A 475 -42.22 16.92 10.03
C GLU A 475 -41.98 15.44 10.37
N ILE A 476 -41.25 15.16 11.45
CA ILE A 476 -40.89 13.80 11.87
C ILE A 476 -41.61 13.44 13.17
N ASN A 477 -42.20 12.24 13.23
CA ASN A 477 -42.75 11.63 14.44
C ASN A 477 -42.04 10.31 14.74
N GLU A 478 -41.10 10.38 15.68
CA GLU A 478 -40.34 9.23 16.18
C GLU A 478 -40.76 8.88 17.61
N ASN A 479 -41.05 7.59 17.89
CA ASN A 479 -41.58 7.14 19.19
C ASN A 479 -40.70 6.11 19.88
#